data_AF-A0A1X7SUA5-F1
#
_entry.id   AF-A0A1X7SUA5-F1
#
_cell.length_a   1.000
_cell.length_b   1.000
_cell.length_c   1.000
_cell.angle_alpha   90.00
_cell.angle_beta   90.00
_cell.angle_gamma   90.00
#
_symmetry.space_group_name_H-M   'P 1'
#
loop_
_entity.id
_entity.type
_entity.pdbx_description
1 polymer ?
#
loop_
_entity_poly.entity_id
_entity_poly.type
_entity_poly.pdbx_seq_one_letter_code
_entity_poly.pdbx_strand_id
1 'polypeptide(L)'
;LLLNNGADRSTENNLGHTALVAAARDGHDEIVQLLSEEADPNTSVHNEELYEAAERGDSTSVQSALSQGANVNYQNPEEGGATSLHVAARGGYHDVVQVLLSAGAKIRLRDT
;
A
#
# COMPACT_ATOMS: atom_id res chain seq x y z
N LEU A 1 -20.79 -12.18 -2.83
CA LEU A 1 -21.29 -13.02 -3.95
C LEU A 1 -21.32 -12.33 -5.33
N LEU A 2 -21.07 -11.02 -5.47
CA LEU A 2 -21.02 -10.34 -6.79
C LEU A 2 -19.62 -10.27 -7.43
N LEU A 3 -18.54 -10.50 -6.68
CA LEU A 3 -17.16 -10.28 -7.14
C LEU A 3 -16.51 -11.48 -7.82
N ASN A 4 -17.07 -12.70 -7.68
CA ASN A 4 -16.56 -13.91 -8.34
C ASN A 4 -16.83 -13.98 -9.86
N ASN A 5 -17.42 -12.94 -10.45
CA ASN A 5 -17.78 -12.91 -11.88
C ASN A 5 -17.06 -11.81 -12.68
N GLY A 6 -15.91 -11.32 -12.22
CA GLY A 6 -15.10 -10.36 -13.00
C GLY A 6 -15.75 -8.98 -13.16
N ALA A 7 -16.50 -8.54 -12.15
CA ALA A 7 -17.02 -7.18 -12.11
C ALA A 7 -15.84 -6.20 -12.05
N ASP A 8 -15.68 -5.37 -13.07
CA ASP A 8 -14.67 -4.33 -13.11
C ASP A 8 -14.91 -3.34 -11.96
N ARG A 9 -13.96 -3.28 -11.02
CA ARG A 9 -14.06 -2.48 -9.77
C ARG A 9 -14.17 -0.97 -10.03
N SER A 10 -13.83 -0.55 -11.24
CA SER A 10 -13.98 0.83 -11.70
C SER A 10 -15.36 1.16 -12.24
N THR A 11 -16.30 0.20 -12.26
CA THR A 11 -17.65 0.45 -12.77
C THR A 11 -18.36 1.46 -11.86
N GLU A 12 -18.48 2.67 -12.38
CA GLU A 12 -19.21 3.76 -11.76
C GLU A 12 -20.70 3.62 -12.06
N ASN A 13 -21.53 3.98 -11.09
CA ASN A 13 -22.95 4.20 -11.36
C ASN A 13 -23.15 5.52 -12.15
N ASN A 14 -24.39 5.84 -12.52
CA ASN A 14 -24.73 7.06 -13.28
C ASN A 14 -24.38 8.39 -12.57
N LEU A 15 -23.88 8.32 -11.32
CA LEU A 15 -23.42 9.45 -10.51
C LEU A 15 -21.89 9.49 -10.35
N GLY A 16 -21.14 8.59 -11.01
CA GLY A 16 -19.68 8.54 -10.91
C GLY A 16 -19.15 7.83 -9.66
N HIS A 17 -19.98 7.10 -8.92
CA HIS A 17 -19.53 6.41 -7.70
C HIS A 17 -19.26 4.93 -7.96
N THR A 18 -18.11 4.46 -7.53
CA THR A 18 -17.78 3.03 -7.44
C THR A 18 -18.45 2.39 -6.23
N ALA A 19 -18.52 1.06 -6.22
CA ALA A 19 -19.05 0.29 -5.10
C ALA A 19 -18.32 0.60 -3.77
N LEU A 20 -17.00 0.86 -3.84
CA LEU A 20 -16.18 1.23 -2.68
C LEU A 20 -16.58 2.61 -2.12
N VAL A 21 -16.76 3.60 -3.01
CA VAL A 21 -17.17 4.97 -2.60
C VAL A 21 -18.57 4.96 -1.97
N ALA A 22 -19.48 4.17 -2.52
CA ALA A 22 -20.82 4.02 -1.94
C ALA A 22 -20.77 3.37 -0.55
N ALA A 23 -20.01 2.28 -0.38
CA ALA A 23 -19.87 1.60 0.90
C ALA A 23 -19.23 2.48 1.99
N ALA A 24 -18.22 3.28 1.61
CA ALA A 24 -17.56 4.21 2.53
C ALA A 24 -18.48 5.37 2.95
N ARG A 25 -19.32 5.88 2.04
CA ARG A 25 -20.27 6.96 2.35
C ARG A 25 -21.37 6.53 3.31
N ASP A 26 -21.80 5.28 3.21
CA ASP A 26 -22.89 4.73 4.01
C ASP A 26 -22.39 4.06 5.31
N GLY A 27 -21.07 4.12 5.58
CA GLY A 27 -20.45 3.63 6.81
C GLY A 27 -20.40 2.11 6.91
N HIS A 28 -20.36 1.41 5.78
CA HIS A 28 -20.30 -0.05 5.74
C HIS A 28 -18.86 -0.53 5.75
N ASP A 29 -18.18 -0.33 6.88
CA ASP A 29 -16.74 -0.56 7.05
C ASP A 29 -16.32 -2.00 6.69
N GLU A 30 -17.13 -3.00 7.03
CA GLU A 30 -16.88 -4.42 6.67
C GLU A 30 -16.94 -4.66 5.15
N ILE A 31 -17.80 -3.93 4.43
CA ILE A 31 -17.92 -4.02 2.97
C ILE A 31 -16.82 -3.20 2.30
N VAL A 32 -16.42 -2.08 2.90
CA VAL A 32 -15.24 -1.31 2.47
C VAL A 32 -13.99 -2.17 2.59
N GLN A 33 -13.83 -2.88 3.72
CA GLN A 33 -12.78 -3.86 3.91
C GLN A 33 -12.87 -4.96 2.87
N LEU A 34 -14.01 -5.65 2.70
CA LEU A 34 -14.18 -6.71 1.71
C LEU A 34 -13.88 -6.25 0.25
N LEU A 35 -14.21 -5.01 -0.09
CA LEU A 35 -13.95 -4.42 -1.41
C LEU A 35 -12.48 -3.95 -1.56
N SER A 36 -11.79 -3.69 -0.45
CA SER A 36 -10.35 -3.46 -0.36
C SER A 36 -9.53 -4.76 -0.29
N GLU A 37 -10.11 -5.85 0.24
CA GLU A 37 -9.49 -7.12 0.67
C GLU A 37 -9.11 -8.09 -0.46
N GLU A 38 -8.95 -7.58 -1.68
CA GLU A 38 -7.98 -8.21 -2.61
C GLU A 38 -6.58 -7.60 -2.50
N ALA A 39 -6.28 -6.89 -1.40
CA ALA A 39 -4.95 -6.90 -0.81
C ALA A 39 -4.83 -8.17 0.03
N ASP A 40 -4.01 -9.12 -0.43
CA ASP A 40 -3.67 -10.36 0.27
C ASP A 40 -3.34 -10.05 1.75
N PRO A 41 -3.88 -10.73 2.77
CA PRO A 41 -3.52 -10.48 4.16
C PRO A 41 -2.01 -10.58 4.42
N ASN A 42 -1.28 -11.37 3.59
CA ASN A 42 0.17 -11.38 3.58
C ASN A 42 0.79 -10.04 3.15
N THR A 43 0.13 -9.28 2.26
CA THR A 43 0.56 -7.95 1.85
C THR A 43 0.70 -7.00 3.04
N SER A 44 -0.16 -7.11 4.07
CA SER A 44 -0.03 -6.27 5.28
C SER A 44 1.26 -6.58 6.04
N VAL A 45 1.59 -7.86 6.24
CA VAL A 45 2.83 -8.29 6.90
C VAL A 45 4.05 -7.84 6.09
N HIS A 46 4.03 -8.03 4.77
CA HIS A 46 5.14 -7.63 3.92
C HIS A 46 5.29 -6.10 3.79
N ASN A 47 4.22 -5.32 4.02
CA ASN A 47 4.29 -3.86 4.09
C ASN A 47 5.09 -3.40 5.32
N GLU A 48 4.81 -3.99 6.48
CA GLU A 48 5.56 -3.73 7.71
C GLU A 48 7.01 -4.19 7.57
N GLU A 49 7.26 -5.38 7.01
CA GLU A 49 8.62 -5.87 6.71
C GLU A 49 9.36 -4.93 5.76
N LEU A 50 8.69 -4.41 4.71
CA LEU A 50 9.27 -3.44 3.79
C LEU A 50 9.62 -2.13 4.49
N TYR A 51 8.76 -1.65 5.40
CA TYR A 51 8.98 -0.45 6.19
C TYR A 51 10.21 -0.62 7.12
N GLU A 52 10.24 -1.68 7.92
CA GLU A 52 11.34 -1.95 8.85
C GLU A 52 12.68 -2.19 8.11
N ALA A 53 12.66 -2.90 6.98
CA ALA A 53 13.84 -3.11 6.19
C ALA A 53 14.41 -1.80 5.64
N ALA A 54 13.53 -0.89 5.21
CA ALA A 54 13.93 0.42 4.74
C ALA A 54 14.46 1.32 5.86
N GLU A 55 13.89 1.22 7.07
CA GLU A 55 14.39 1.92 8.26
C GLU A 55 15.79 1.43 8.68
N ARG A 56 16.08 0.15 8.49
CA ARG A 56 17.39 -0.45 8.75
C ARG A 56 18.42 -0.25 7.62
N GLY A 57 18.01 0.27 6.47
CA GLY A 57 18.88 0.37 5.30
C GLY A 57 19.20 -0.96 4.63
N ASP A 58 18.37 -2.00 4.85
CA ASP A 58 18.60 -3.36 4.36
C ASP A 58 17.98 -3.57 2.98
N SER A 59 18.76 -3.28 1.93
CA SER A 59 18.31 -3.41 0.54
C SER A 59 17.98 -4.85 0.12
N THR A 60 18.46 -5.86 0.84
CA THR A 60 18.14 -7.27 0.54
C THR A 60 16.75 -7.61 1.06
N SER A 61 16.45 -7.25 2.31
CA SER A 61 15.10 -7.42 2.87
C SER A 61 14.05 -6.58 2.15
N VAL A 62 14.39 -5.37 1.70
CA VAL A 62 13.49 -4.53 0.88
C VAL A 62 13.10 -5.25 -0.42
N GLN A 63 14.07 -5.81 -1.15
CA GLN A 63 13.79 -6.58 -2.37
C GLN A 63 12.95 -7.82 -2.09
N SER A 64 13.24 -8.52 -0.99
CA SER A 64 12.48 -9.70 -0.56
C SER A 64 11.01 -9.36 -0.30
N ALA A 65 10.74 -8.32 0.50
CA ALA A 65 9.37 -7.91 0.82
C ALA A 65 8.59 -7.48 -0.44
N LEU A 66 9.22 -6.72 -1.34
CA LEU A 66 8.62 -6.34 -2.64
C LEU A 66 8.30 -7.58 -3.50
N SER A 67 9.18 -8.58 -3.52
CA SER A 67 8.95 -9.83 -4.26
C SER A 67 7.80 -10.67 -3.67
N GLN A 68 7.49 -10.49 -2.39
CA GLN A 68 6.38 -11.13 -1.69
C GLN A 68 5.08 -10.31 -1.78
N GLY A 69 5.08 -9.23 -2.58
CA GLY A 69 3.88 -8.44 -2.86
C GLY A 69 3.65 -7.26 -1.92
N ALA A 70 4.67 -6.80 -1.18
CA ALA A 70 4.55 -5.57 -0.42
C ALA A 70 4.15 -4.38 -1.31
N ASN A 71 3.23 -3.57 -0.83
CA ASN A 71 2.87 -2.29 -1.41
C ASN A 71 4.00 -1.28 -1.15
N VAL A 72 4.79 -0.98 -2.19
CA VAL A 72 5.87 0.02 -2.15
C VAL A 72 5.44 1.41 -1.66
N ASN A 73 4.14 1.72 -1.76
CA ASN A 73 3.54 2.98 -1.36
C ASN A 73 2.73 2.87 -0.07
N TYR A 74 2.92 1.81 0.71
CA TYR A 74 2.32 1.66 2.03
C TYR A 74 2.68 2.86 2.92
N GLN A 75 1.67 3.40 3.58
CA GLN A 75 1.77 4.48 4.55
C GLN A 75 1.52 3.88 5.93
N ASN A 76 2.56 3.81 6.75
CA ASN A 76 2.47 3.21 8.08
C ASN A 76 1.63 4.11 9.01
N PRO A 77 0.43 3.68 9.46
CA PRO A 77 -0.43 4.51 10.28
C PRO A 77 0.12 4.75 11.70
N GLU A 78 0.96 3.84 12.21
CA GLU A 78 1.61 3.98 13.52
C GLU A 78 2.73 5.03 13.48
N GLU A 79 3.28 5.28 12.28
CA GLU A 79 4.39 6.21 12.03
C GLU A 79 3.92 7.47 11.26
N GLY A 80 2.70 7.91 11.52
CA GLY A 80 2.16 9.15 10.93
C GLY A 80 2.04 9.09 9.40
N GLY A 81 1.78 7.92 8.83
CA GLY A 81 1.66 7.76 7.38
C GLY A 81 2.99 7.80 6.62
N ALA A 82 4.13 7.69 7.32
CA ALA A 82 5.44 7.56 6.69
C ALA A 82 5.50 6.33 5.80
N THR A 83 6.22 6.46 4.67
CA THR A 83 6.47 5.35 3.74
C THR A 83 7.89 4.83 3.91
N SER A 84 8.16 3.63 3.38
CA SER A 84 9.52 3.09 3.30
C SER A 84 10.51 4.05 2.62
N LEU A 85 10.05 4.85 1.66
CA LEU A 85 10.88 5.87 1.01
C LEU A 85 11.23 7.04 1.96
N HIS A 86 10.31 7.44 2.86
CA HIS A 86 10.58 8.50 3.84
C HIS A 86 11.71 8.09 4.79
N VAL A 87 11.60 6.90 5.39
CA VAL A 87 12.60 6.40 6.35
C VAL A 87 13.95 6.12 5.68
N ALA A 88 13.96 5.55 4.47
CA ALA A 88 15.20 5.33 3.72
C ALA A 88 15.91 6.64 3.36
N ALA A 89 15.15 7.66 2.93
CA ALA A 89 15.69 8.97 2.61
C ALA A 89 16.21 9.69 3.87
N ARG A 90 15.48 9.60 4.99
CA ARG A 90 15.92 10.16 6.29
C ARG A 90 17.22 9.52 6.77
N GLY A 91 17.37 8.21 6.59
CA GLY A 91 18.58 7.46 6.95
C GLY A 91 19.75 7.62 5.96
N GLY A 92 19.52 8.21 4.77
CA GLY A 92 20.55 8.37 3.74
C GLY A 92 20.93 7.06 3.03
N TYR A 93 20.05 6.05 3.04
CA TYR A 93 20.30 4.72 2.44
C TYR A 93 20.04 4.75 0.93
N HIS A 94 21.06 5.15 0.17
CA HIS A 94 20.95 5.42 -1.27
C HIS A 94 20.53 4.19 -2.08
N ASP A 95 21.04 3.01 -1.73
CA ASP A 95 20.72 1.74 -2.37
C ASP A 95 19.24 1.36 -2.17
N VAL A 96 18.75 1.48 -0.93
CA VAL A 96 17.33 1.26 -0.61
C VAL A 96 16.43 2.25 -1.35
N VAL A 97 16.78 3.54 -1.36
CA VAL A 97 16.04 4.56 -2.11
C VAL A 97 15.96 4.20 -3.58
N GLN A 98 17.06 3.75 -4.19
CA GLN A 98 17.08 3.34 -5.59
C GLN A 98 16.18 2.13 -5.87
N VAL A 99 16.19 1.13 -4.98
CA VAL A 99 15.31 -0.05 -5.09
C VAL A 99 13.84 0.37 -5.01
N LEU A 100 13.46 1.17 -4.01
CA LEU A 100 12.08 1.62 -3.81
C LEU A 100 11.57 2.46 -5.00
N LEU A 101 12.40 3.38 -5.53
CA LEU A 101 12.05 4.16 -6.71
C LEU A 101 11.89 3.28 -7.96
N SER A 102 12.77 2.29 -8.13
CA SER A 102 12.68 1.33 -9.24
C SER A 102 11.42 0.46 -9.14
N ALA A 103 10.93 0.21 -7.93
CA ALA A 103 9.68 -0.49 -7.66
C ALA A 103 8.43 0.41 -7.74
N GLY A 104 8.57 1.70 -8.07
CA GLY A 104 7.43 2.61 -8.27
C GLY A 104 6.99 3.38 -7.02
N ALA A 105 7.89 3.59 -6.05
CA ALA A 105 7.62 4.47 -4.92
C ALA A 105 7.29 5.90 -5.37
N LYS A 106 6.20 6.45 -4.83
CA LYS A 106 5.74 7.81 -5.08
C LYS A 106 6.49 8.79 -4.17
N ILE A 107 7.22 9.71 -4.79
CA ILE A 107 8.05 10.72 -4.11
C ILE A 107 7.21 11.83 -3.44
N ARG A 108 5.91 11.94 -3.79
CA ARG A 108 5.03 13.03 -3.33
C ARG A 108 3.99 12.60 -2.29
N LEU A 109 4.09 11.39 -1.76
CA LEU A 109 3.30 11.01 -0.60
C LEU A 109 3.79 11.81 0.61
N ARG A 110 2.87 12.17 1.49
CA ARG A 110 3.15 12.96 2.68
C ARG A 110 2.86 12.12 3.91
N ASP A 111 3.79 12.13 4.86
CA ASP A 111 3.50 11.84 6.25
C ASP A 111 2.70 13.00 6.88
N THR A 112 2.12 12.75 8.05
CA THR A 112 1.24 13.65 8.81
C THR A 112 1.85 14.07 10.12
#